data_AF-A0A945SS13-F1
#
_entry.id   AF-A0A945SS13-F1
#
_cell.length_a   1.000
_cell.length_b   1.000
_cell.length_c   1.000
_cell.angle_alpha   90.00
_cell.angle_beta   90.00
_cell.angle_gamma   90.00
#
_symmetry.space_group_name_H-M   'P 1'
#
loop_
_entity.id
_entity.type
_entity.pdbx_description
1 polymer ?
#
loop_
_entity_poly.entity_id
_entity_poly.type
_entity_poly.pdbx_seq_one_letter_code
_entity_poly.pdbx_strand_id
1 'polypeptide(L)'
;ARAGHAAAQNANRADGASNGGSVDGAFTAYIGRVEKRFGQQGDRAAATLKRELQRESWINIGPVRTAERIAHMETVLGDLERQLDHVAIPDHADWNQAFIEFEELRTLIATARTVAAASRERDGSLGGHVRLDKSEISAFSQPYSTIVGTAATGALKVRRVARPRTPLKRIMSYKYQDAKRKAQVKFLRALPAGMQDAQLEKKYIAIMGTAGAAPEITPGGVDAAIGEGTKA
;
A
#
# COMPACT_ATOMS: atom_id res chain seq x y z
N ALA A 1 -2.67 7.74 18.26
CA ALA A 1 -1.80 7.90 19.44
C ALA A 1 -0.82 6.73 19.71
N ARG A 2 -1.14 5.45 19.43
CA ARG A 2 -0.30 4.29 19.84
C ARG A 2 1.16 4.30 19.35
N ALA A 3 1.40 4.62 18.07
CA ALA A 3 2.76 4.64 17.52
C ALA A 3 3.63 5.75 18.14
N GLY A 4 3.04 6.93 18.42
CA GLY A 4 3.75 8.05 19.04
C GLY A 4 4.22 7.75 20.47
N HIS A 5 3.36 7.15 21.30
CA HIS A 5 3.75 6.72 22.64
C HIS A 5 4.86 5.66 22.62
N ALA A 6 4.77 4.68 21.71
CA ALA A 6 5.81 3.66 21.57
C ALA A 6 7.15 4.26 21.12
N ALA A 7 7.13 5.21 20.18
CA ALA A 7 8.34 5.91 19.74
C ALA A 7 8.99 6.71 20.88
N ALA A 8 8.20 7.46 21.66
CA ALA A 8 8.70 8.19 22.82
C ALA A 8 9.30 7.27 23.89
N GLN A 9 8.64 6.14 24.18
CA GLN A 9 9.18 5.14 25.10
C GLN A 9 10.49 4.52 24.58
N ASN A 10 10.61 4.29 23.27
CA ASN A 10 11.82 3.74 22.68
C ASN A 10 12.99 4.73 22.71
N ALA A 11 12.73 6.01 22.46
CA ALA A 11 13.72 7.07 22.56
C ALA A 11 14.29 7.15 23.99
N ASN A 12 13.42 7.22 25.01
CA ASN A 12 13.85 7.29 26.41
C ASN A 12 14.63 6.06 26.90
N ARG A 13 14.52 4.91 26.21
CA ARG A 13 15.30 3.69 26.51
C ARG A 13 16.63 3.64 25.78
N ALA A 14 16.78 4.39 24.69
CA ALA A 14 17.98 4.40 23.85
C ALA A 14 19.10 5.30 24.40
N ASP A 15 18.81 6.16 25.38
CA ASP A 15 19.73 7.15 25.98
C ASP A 15 20.98 6.57 26.70
N GLY A 16 21.19 5.25 26.67
CA GLY A 16 22.39 4.59 27.18
C GLY A 16 23.31 3.94 26.13
N ALA A 17 22.95 3.98 24.84
CA ALA A 17 23.65 3.28 23.76
C ALA A 17 24.28 4.20 22.69
N SER A 18 24.33 5.51 22.93
CA SER A 18 25.10 6.44 22.10
C SER A 18 26.59 6.32 22.41
N ASN A 19 27.22 5.24 21.94
CA ASN A 19 28.66 5.27 21.70
C ASN A 19 28.92 6.43 20.73
N GLY A 20 29.74 7.41 21.14
CA GLY A 20 30.06 8.64 20.41
C GLY A 20 30.85 8.44 19.11
N GLY A 21 30.44 7.50 18.27
CA GLY A 21 30.83 7.45 16.87
C GLY A 21 30.05 8.52 16.12
N SER A 22 30.75 9.40 15.40
CA SER A 22 30.16 10.45 14.57
C SER A 22 29.09 9.86 13.65
N VAL A 23 27.83 10.18 13.94
CA VAL A 23 26.67 9.89 13.09
C VAL A 23 26.88 10.49 11.69
N ASP A 24 27.65 11.57 11.59
CA ASP A 24 27.92 12.28 10.32
C ASP A 24 28.66 11.41 9.30
N GLY A 25 29.62 10.59 9.74
CA GLY A 25 30.38 9.72 8.83
C GLY A 25 29.52 8.69 8.10
N ALA A 26 28.43 8.23 8.74
CA ALA A 26 27.49 7.29 8.12
C ALA A 26 26.68 7.96 7.00
N PHE A 27 26.39 9.26 7.11
CA PHE A 27 25.62 10.02 6.13
C PHE A 27 26.49 10.65 5.03
N THR A 28 27.77 10.92 5.27
CA THR A 28 28.67 11.53 4.28
C THR A 28 28.66 10.78 2.94
N ALA A 29 28.71 9.44 2.96
CA ALA A 29 28.66 8.64 1.74
C ALA A 29 27.30 8.71 1.03
N TYR A 30 26.20 8.92 1.75
CA TYR A 30 24.87 9.12 1.15
C TYR A 30 24.74 10.50 0.54
N ILE A 31 25.17 11.54 1.26
CA ILE A 31 25.16 12.93 0.80
C ILE A 31 25.99 13.04 -0.48
N GLY A 32 27.24 12.54 -0.48
CA GLY A 32 28.10 12.58 -1.66
C GLY A 32 27.57 11.76 -2.86
N ARG A 33 26.73 10.74 -2.63
CA ARG A 33 26.03 10.05 -3.74
C ARG A 33 24.90 10.88 -4.32
N VAL A 34 24.18 11.61 -3.47
CA VAL A 34 23.07 12.48 -3.86
C VAL A 34 23.59 13.71 -4.59
N GLU A 35 24.62 14.38 -4.04
CA GLU A 35 25.22 15.58 -4.63
C GLU A 35 25.74 15.34 -6.04
N LYS A 36 26.29 14.14 -6.31
CA LYS A 36 26.76 13.74 -7.65
C LYS A 36 25.67 13.69 -8.73
N ARG A 37 24.39 13.78 -8.35
CA ARG A 37 23.27 13.82 -9.30
C ARG A 37 22.97 15.24 -9.77
N PHE A 38 23.43 16.29 -9.07
CA PHE A 38 23.31 17.65 -9.58
C PHE A 38 24.17 17.81 -10.85
N GLY A 39 23.61 18.49 -11.85
CA GLY A 39 24.22 18.61 -13.16
C GLY A 39 24.18 17.33 -14.01
N GLN A 40 23.44 16.29 -13.60
CA GLN A 40 23.26 15.09 -14.41
C GLN A 40 22.69 15.45 -15.79
N GLN A 41 23.42 15.07 -16.84
CA GLN A 41 23.02 15.31 -18.23
C GLN A 41 22.07 14.21 -18.69
N GLY A 42 21.09 14.59 -19.52
CA GLY A 42 20.08 13.67 -20.00
C GLY A 42 19.10 14.32 -20.97
N ASP A 43 18.27 13.51 -21.60
CA ASP A 43 17.22 13.93 -22.54
C ASP A 43 15.80 13.58 -22.03
N ARG A 44 15.69 13.05 -20.81
CA ARG A 44 14.42 12.67 -20.17
C ARG A 44 14.08 13.57 -18.99
N ALA A 45 12.78 13.72 -18.75
CA ALA A 45 12.23 14.30 -17.53
C ALA A 45 11.68 13.19 -16.62
N ALA A 46 11.97 13.26 -15.31
CA ALA A 46 11.48 12.29 -14.34
C ALA A 46 9.94 12.21 -14.31
N ALA A 47 9.24 13.35 -14.46
CA ALA A 47 7.78 13.38 -14.55
C ALA A 47 7.20 12.50 -15.68
N THR A 48 7.87 12.41 -16.83
CA THR A 48 7.43 11.58 -17.96
C THR A 48 7.51 10.10 -17.60
N LEU A 49 8.66 9.67 -17.07
CA LEU A 49 8.88 8.30 -16.62
C LEU A 49 7.94 7.92 -15.45
N LYS A 50 7.62 8.87 -14.57
CA LYS A 50 6.64 8.69 -13.48
C LYS A 50 5.24 8.39 -14.01
N ARG A 51 4.79 9.07 -15.06
CA ARG A 51 3.50 8.79 -15.72
C ARG A 51 3.48 7.42 -16.37
N GLU A 52 4.59 7.03 -17.00
CA GLU A 52 4.75 5.69 -17.57
C GLU A 52 4.65 4.61 -16.48
N LEU A 53 5.41 4.77 -15.39
CA LEU A 53 5.35 3.87 -14.23
C LEU A 53 3.92 3.74 -13.69
N GLN A 54 3.19 4.84 -13.55
CA GLN A 54 1.81 4.84 -13.07
C GLN A 54 0.88 4.06 -13.99
N ARG A 55 0.97 4.30 -15.31
CA ARG A 55 0.18 3.59 -16.33
C ARG A 55 0.48 2.09 -16.31
N GLU A 56 1.76 1.71 -16.32
CA GLU A 56 2.16 0.30 -16.32
C GLU A 56 1.81 -0.40 -15.01
N SER A 57 1.94 0.31 -13.88
CA SER A 57 1.51 -0.23 -12.58
C SER A 57 0.02 -0.51 -12.55
N TRP A 58 -0.80 0.39 -13.10
CA TRP A 58 -2.25 0.21 -13.18
C TRP A 58 -2.64 -1.01 -14.01
N ILE A 59 -1.97 -1.23 -15.15
CA ILE A 59 -2.25 -2.32 -16.08
C ILE A 59 -1.81 -3.68 -15.49
N ASN A 60 -0.61 -3.72 -14.91
CA ASN A 60 0.07 -5.00 -14.65
C ASN A 60 0.01 -5.46 -13.19
N ILE A 61 0.06 -4.52 -12.24
CA ILE A 61 0.04 -4.80 -10.79
C ILE A 61 -1.10 -4.07 -10.07
N GLY A 62 -2.09 -3.59 -10.84
CA GLY A 62 -3.32 -2.95 -10.37
C GLY A 62 -4.32 -3.94 -9.75
N PRO A 63 -5.64 -3.67 -9.81
CA PRO A 63 -6.63 -4.48 -9.10
C PRO A 63 -6.62 -5.98 -9.46
N VAL A 64 -6.36 -6.28 -10.73
CA VAL A 64 -6.39 -7.63 -11.31
C VAL A 64 -5.03 -7.97 -11.89
N ARG A 65 -4.50 -9.15 -11.53
CA ARG A 65 -3.14 -9.57 -11.87
C ARG A 65 -3.13 -10.96 -12.51
N THR A 66 -2.07 -11.23 -13.27
CA THR A 66 -1.69 -12.57 -13.76
C THR A 66 -0.18 -12.76 -13.61
N ALA A 67 0.33 -13.99 -13.63
CA ALA A 67 1.78 -14.22 -13.60
C ALA A 67 2.51 -13.50 -14.74
N GLU A 68 1.93 -13.55 -15.95
CA GLU A 68 2.46 -12.87 -17.15
C GLU A 68 2.55 -11.36 -16.97
N ARG A 69 1.48 -10.70 -16.50
CA ARG A 69 1.48 -9.26 -16.25
C ARG A 69 2.49 -8.86 -15.19
N ILE A 70 2.62 -9.65 -14.12
CA ILE A 70 3.62 -9.40 -13.08
C ILE A 70 5.05 -9.53 -13.66
N ALA A 71 5.30 -10.52 -14.52
CA ALA A 71 6.58 -10.66 -15.21
C ALA A 71 6.86 -9.48 -16.15
N HIS A 72 5.86 -9.03 -16.91
CA HIS A 72 5.99 -7.85 -17.77
C HIS A 72 6.31 -6.59 -16.95
N MET A 73 5.64 -6.39 -15.80
CA MET A 73 5.94 -5.27 -14.91
C MET A 73 7.39 -5.27 -14.44
N GLU A 74 7.98 -6.43 -14.15
CA GLU A 74 9.38 -6.49 -13.74
C GLU A 74 10.34 -6.04 -14.84
N THR A 75 10.04 -6.38 -16.11
CA THR A 75 10.78 -5.87 -17.27
C THR A 75 10.68 -4.36 -17.36
N VAL A 76 9.46 -3.81 -17.32
CA VAL A 76 9.19 -2.36 -17.31
C VAL A 76 9.97 -1.65 -16.20
N LEU A 77 9.98 -2.21 -14.99
CA LEU A 77 10.70 -1.64 -13.85
C LEU A 77 12.21 -1.66 -14.04
N GLY A 78 12.76 -2.65 -14.74
CA GLY A 78 14.17 -2.70 -15.10
C GLY A 78 14.51 -1.65 -16.16
N ASP A 79 13.64 -1.46 -17.15
CA ASP A 79 13.79 -0.43 -18.19
C ASP A 79 13.73 0.99 -17.60
N LEU A 80 12.73 1.27 -16.76
CA LEU A 80 12.58 2.57 -16.10
C LEU A 80 13.76 2.90 -15.18
N GLU A 81 14.28 1.91 -14.46
CA GLU A 81 15.46 2.10 -13.61
C GLU A 81 16.71 2.45 -14.43
N ARG A 82 16.92 1.81 -15.59
CA ARG A 82 18.02 2.18 -16.51
C ARG A 82 17.84 3.60 -17.06
N GLN A 83 16.61 4.02 -17.31
CA GLN A 83 16.33 5.36 -17.83
C GLN A 83 16.60 6.49 -16.81
N LEU A 84 16.76 6.17 -15.52
CA LEU A 84 17.10 7.17 -14.50
C LEU A 84 18.42 7.90 -14.82
N ASP A 85 19.41 7.21 -15.38
CA ASP A 85 20.70 7.83 -15.72
C ASP A 85 20.60 8.78 -16.93
N HIS A 86 19.46 8.82 -17.62
CA HIS A 86 19.17 9.75 -18.73
C HIS A 86 18.24 10.90 -18.33
N VAL A 87 17.92 11.05 -17.04
CA VAL A 87 17.13 12.18 -16.55
C VAL A 87 18.03 13.42 -16.45
N ALA A 88 17.60 14.53 -17.02
CA ALA A 88 18.29 15.81 -16.87
C ALA A 88 18.02 16.41 -15.47
N ILE A 89 19.09 16.76 -14.75
CA ILE A 89 19.02 17.42 -13.44
C ILE A 89 19.91 18.67 -13.50
N PRO A 90 19.35 19.88 -13.32
CA PRO A 90 20.12 21.11 -13.28
C PRO A 90 21.20 21.10 -12.19
N ASP A 91 22.29 21.83 -12.42
CA ASP A 91 23.41 21.96 -11.48
C ASP A 91 23.17 23.09 -10.46
N HIS A 92 22.20 22.88 -9.57
CA HIS A 92 21.98 23.72 -8.40
C HIS A 92 21.26 22.93 -7.29
N ALA A 93 21.53 23.30 -6.04
CA ALA A 93 20.94 22.64 -4.86
C ALA A 93 19.64 23.30 -4.39
N ASP A 94 19.48 24.60 -4.62
CA ASP A 94 18.34 25.37 -4.11
C ASP A 94 17.05 25.02 -4.86
N TRP A 95 16.10 24.39 -4.16
CA TRP A 95 14.78 24.03 -4.67
C TRP A 95 14.80 23.41 -6.09
N ASN A 96 15.63 22.37 -6.27
CA ASN A 96 15.76 21.70 -7.55
C ASN A 96 14.59 20.73 -7.78
N GLN A 97 13.53 21.20 -8.45
CA GLN A 97 12.32 20.41 -8.73
C GLN A 97 12.62 19.12 -9.52
N ALA A 98 13.53 19.17 -10.50
CA ALA A 98 13.89 18.01 -11.30
C ALA A 98 14.57 16.93 -10.45
N PHE A 99 15.43 17.33 -9.52
CA PHE A 99 16.05 16.43 -8.56
C PHE A 99 15.03 15.80 -7.60
N ILE A 100 14.09 16.58 -7.06
CA ILE A 100 13.02 16.08 -6.17
C ILE A 100 12.19 15.01 -6.91
N GLU A 101 11.76 15.31 -8.14
CA GLU A 101 10.99 14.36 -8.96
C GLU A 101 11.78 13.10 -9.31
N PHE A 102 13.08 13.23 -9.54
CA PHE A 102 13.98 12.10 -9.76
C PHE A 102 14.03 11.16 -8.55
N GLU A 103 14.23 11.70 -7.34
CA GLU A 103 14.29 10.90 -6.12
C GLU A 103 12.94 10.26 -5.76
N GLU A 104 11.84 10.97 -6.02
CA GLU A 104 10.50 10.41 -5.93
C GLU A 104 10.32 9.24 -6.90
N LEU A 105 10.69 9.41 -8.17
CA LEU A 105 10.58 8.36 -9.18
C LEU A 105 11.39 7.13 -8.81
N ARG A 106 12.65 7.32 -8.37
CA ARG A 106 13.53 6.23 -7.91
C ARG A 106 12.88 5.43 -6.78
N THR A 107 12.27 6.13 -5.82
CA THR A 107 11.55 5.51 -4.69
C THR A 107 10.28 4.79 -5.13
N LEU A 108 9.53 5.37 -6.08
CA LEU A 108 8.34 4.76 -6.65
C LEU A 108 8.66 3.48 -7.43
N ILE A 109 9.74 3.45 -8.21
CA ILE A 109 10.22 2.25 -8.91
C ILE A 109 10.56 1.15 -7.89
N ALA A 110 11.31 1.47 -6.84
CA ALA A 110 11.65 0.52 -5.78
C ALA A 110 10.40 -0.03 -5.08
N THR A 111 9.43 0.83 -4.80
CA THR A 111 8.15 0.45 -4.19
C THR A 111 7.36 -0.47 -5.12
N ALA A 112 7.19 -0.10 -6.39
CA ALA A 112 6.49 -0.92 -7.38
C ALA A 112 7.16 -2.29 -7.56
N ARG A 113 8.49 -2.36 -7.52
CA ARG A 113 9.25 -3.63 -7.54
C ARG A 113 8.96 -4.50 -6.34
N THR A 114 8.88 -3.92 -5.13
CA THR A 114 8.52 -4.70 -3.93
C THR A 114 7.07 -5.22 -4.01
N VAL A 115 6.14 -4.44 -4.56
CA VAL A 115 4.76 -4.86 -4.79
C VAL A 115 4.68 -5.98 -5.82
N ALA A 116 5.42 -5.89 -6.93
CA ALA A 116 5.48 -6.94 -7.94
C ALA A 116 6.03 -8.25 -7.35
N ALA A 117 7.13 -8.18 -6.60
CA ALA A 117 7.74 -9.32 -5.93
C ALA A 117 6.79 -9.97 -4.90
N ALA A 118 6.09 -9.16 -4.10
CA ALA A 118 5.08 -9.66 -3.16
C ALA A 118 3.88 -10.30 -3.88
N SER A 119 3.45 -9.72 -5.00
CA SER A 119 2.33 -10.20 -5.82
C SER A 119 2.65 -11.52 -6.51
N ARG A 120 3.91 -11.71 -6.93
CA ARG A 120 4.42 -12.97 -7.48
C ARG A 120 4.39 -14.07 -6.42
N GLU A 121 4.92 -13.77 -5.24
CA GLU A 121 5.00 -14.73 -4.13
C GLU A 121 3.61 -15.19 -3.65
N ARG A 122 2.62 -14.28 -3.65
CA ARG A 122 1.25 -14.61 -3.22
C ARG A 122 0.49 -15.33 -4.33
N ASP A 123 0.57 -16.65 -4.27
CA ASP A 123 -0.02 -17.56 -5.26
C ASP A 123 -1.51 -17.87 -5.00
N GLY A 124 -2.36 -16.85 -5.12
CA GLY A 124 -3.81 -16.99 -4.98
C GLY A 124 -4.49 -15.66 -4.68
N SER A 125 -5.80 -15.62 -4.83
CA SER A 125 -6.62 -14.42 -4.61
C SER A 125 -7.02 -14.28 -3.15
N LEU A 126 -6.94 -13.07 -2.60
CA LEU A 126 -7.41 -12.74 -1.26
C LEU A 126 -7.63 -11.22 -1.12
N GLY A 127 -8.86 -10.82 -0.83
CA GLY A 127 -9.20 -9.41 -0.62
C GLY A 127 -8.90 -8.56 -1.87
N GLY A 128 -8.15 -7.47 -1.70
CA GLY A 128 -7.76 -6.59 -2.83
C GLY A 128 -6.66 -7.16 -3.73
N HIS A 129 -6.07 -8.31 -3.39
CA HIS A 129 -5.12 -9.02 -4.25
C HIS A 129 -5.86 -10.08 -5.04
N VAL A 130 -6.16 -9.80 -6.31
CA VAL A 130 -6.86 -10.73 -7.21
C VAL A 130 -5.91 -11.22 -8.30
N ARG A 131 -5.81 -12.54 -8.45
CA ARG A 131 -5.06 -13.27 -9.48
C ARG A 131 -6.05 -14.08 -10.32
N LEU A 132 -6.17 -13.78 -11.62
CA LEU A 132 -7.09 -14.52 -12.50
C LEU A 132 -6.55 -15.87 -12.93
N ASP A 133 -5.24 -16.05 -12.87
CA ASP A 133 -4.52 -17.27 -13.21
C ASP A 133 -4.41 -18.24 -12.02
N LYS A 134 -5.01 -17.92 -10.87
CA LYS A 134 -4.91 -18.69 -9.63
C LYS A 134 -6.26 -18.76 -8.90
N SER A 135 -6.38 -19.70 -7.97
CA SER A 135 -7.58 -19.89 -7.16
C SER A 135 -7.64 -18.93 -5.97
N GLU A 136 -8.84 -18.78 -5.40
CA GLU A 136 -9.06 -18.08 -4.14
C GLU A 136 -8.37 -18.79 -2.97
N ILE A 137 -7.69 -18.02 -2.12
CA ILE A 137 -7.10 -18.52 -0.89
C ILE A 137 -8.22 -18.76 0.11
N SER A 138 -8.34 -19.99 0.58
CA SER A 138 -9.35 -20.38 1.56
C SER A 138 -9.23 -19.53 2.83
N ALA A 139 -10.37 -19.02 3.32
CA ALA A 139 -10.44 -18.39 4.65
C ALA A 139 -10.04 -19.34 5.79
N PHE A 140 -9.94 -20.65 5.51
CA PHE A 140 -9.50 -21.65 6.47
C PHE A 140 -8.03 -22.04 6.36
N SER A 141 -7.25 -21.49 5.41
CA SER A 141 -5.80 -21.74 5.36
C SER A 141 -5.06 -21.00 6.48
N GLN A 142 -3.79 -21.34 6.71
CA GLN A 142 -2.93 -20.59 7.62
C GLN A 142 -2.74 -19.15 7.09
N PRO A 143 -3.12 -18.10 7.84
CA PRO A 143 -2.88 -16.73 7.41
C PRO A 143 -1.39 -16.42 7.41
N TYR A 144 -0.95 -15.62 6.44
CA TYR A 144 0.45 -15.20 6.33
C TYR A 144 0.56 -13.80 5.73
N SER A 145 1.61 -13.09 6.14
CA SER A 145 2.08 -11.88 5.46
C SER A 145 3.19 -12.23 4.49
N THR A 146 3.26 -11.52 3.38
CA THR A 146 4.42 -11.54 2.49
C THR A 146 5.36 -10.42 2.91
N ILE A 147 6.61 -10.74 3.21
CA ILE A 147 7.63 -9.77 3.57
C ILE A 147 8.64 -9.72 2.42
N VAL A 148 8.87 -8.52 1.92
CA VAL A 148 9.93 -8.23 0.94
C VAL A 148 10.99 -7.41 1.66
N GLY A 149 12.23 -7.87 1.58
CA GLY A 149 13.40 -7.14 2.06
C GLY A 149 14.49 -7.12 1.01
N THR A 150 15.52 -6.32 1.24
CA THR A 150 16.74 -6.29 0.43
C THR A 150 17.83 -7.08 1.13
N ALA A 151 18.56 -7.90 0.37
CA ALA A 151 19.80 -8.52 0.81
C ALA A 151 20.93 -7.47 0.82
N ALA A 152 22.05 -7.78 1.48
CA ALA A 152 23.24 -6.93 1.47
C ALA A 152 23.79 -6.69 0.05
N THR A 153 23.51 -7.60 -0.89
CA THR A 153 23.85 -7.50 -2.31
C THR A 153 22.90 -6.60 -3.11
N GLY A 154 21.85 -6.06 -2.49
CA GLY A 154 20.79 -5.29 -3.16
C GLY A 154 19.67 -6.13 -3.79
N ALA A 155 19.85 -7.46 -3.87
CA ALA A 155 18.81 -8.36 -4.39
C ALA A 155 17.58 -8.41 -3.47
N LEU A 156 16.38 -8.51 -4.05
CA LEU A 156 15.15 -8.66 -3.26
C LEU A 156 15.02 -10.09 -2.72
N LYS A 157 14.74 -10.20 -1.43
CA LYS A 157 14.40 -11.44 -0.75
C LYS A 157 12.94 -11.39 -0.32
N VAL A 158 12.16 -12.34 -0.82
CA VAL A 158 10.75 -12.48 -0.49
C VAL A 158 10.56 -13.70 0.41
N ARG A 159 9.72 -13.57 1.44
CA ARG A 159 9.36 -14.69 2.32
C ARG A 159 7.95 -14.56 2.87
N ARG A 160 7.32 -15.70 3.16
CA ARG A 160 6.06 -15.76 3.90
C ARG A 160 6.34 -15.79 5.41
N VAL A 161 5.55 -15.05 6.17
CA VAL A 161 5.57 -15.07 7.62
C VAL A 161 4.19 -15.46 8.11
N ALA A 162 4.09 -16.63 8.74
CA ALA A 162 2.85 -17.12 9.32
C ALA A 162 2.31 -16.11 10.36
N ARG A 163 1.00 -15.92 10.37
CA ARG A 163 0.31 -15.02 11.30
C ARG A 163 -0.65 -15.82 12.17
N PRO A 164 -0.88 -15.39 13.42
CA PRO A 164 -1.88 -16.01 14.26
C PRO A 164 -3.25 -15.91 13.58
N ARG A 165 -4.03 -16.97 13.72
CA ARG A 165 -5.32 -17.07 13.06
C ARG A 165 -6.37 -16.26 13.80
N THR A 166 -7.26 -15.61 13.06
CA THR A 166 -8.49 -15.07 13.63
C THR A 166 -9.33 -16.21 14.23
N PRO A 167 -9.87 -16.05 15.45
CA PRO A 167 -10.72 -17.07 16.07
C PRO A 167 -11.88 -17.51 15.15
N LEU A 168 -12.13 -18.83 15.08
CA LEU A 168 -13.13 -19.40 14.16
C LEU A 168 -14.54 -18.82 14.35
N LYS A 169 -14.94 -18.56 15.59
CA LYS A 169 -16.24 -17.93 15.91
C LYS A 169 -16.41 -16.59 15.17
N ARG A 170 -15.35 -15.78 15.12
CA ARG A 170 -15.35 -14.48 14.43
C ARG A 170 -15.36 -14.62 12.91
N ILE A 171 -14.70 -15.65 12.38
CA ILE A 171 -14.78 -15.98 10.94
C ILE A 171 -16.22 -16.37 10.56
N MET A 172 -16.86 -17.20 11.37
CA MET A 172 -18.24 -17.65 11.13
C MET A 172 -19.25 -16.50 11.24
N SER A 173 -19.14 -15.67 12.29
CA SER A 173 -20.02 -14.50 12.44
C SER A 173 -19.86 -13.52 11.28
N TYR A 174 -18.62 -13.26 10.84
CA TYR A 174 -18.35 -12.44 9.68
C TYR A 174 -18.98 -13.00 8.40
N LYS A 175 -18.80 -14.30 8.12
CA LYS A 175 -19.39 -14.96 6.93
C LYS A 175 -20.92 -14.88 6.95
N TYR A 176 -21.54 -15.10 8.09
CA TYR A 176 -22.99 -14.97 8.26
C TYR A 176 -23.45 -13.53 7.99
N GLN A 177 -22.79 -12.53 8.58
CA GLN A 177 -23.12 -11.12 8.38
C GLN A 177 -22.92 -10.67 6.93
N ASP A 178 -21.89 -11.17 6.25
CA ASP A 178 -21.65 -10.89 4.83
C ASP A 178 -22.73 -11.53 3.94
N ALA A 179 -23.08 -12.80 4.18
CA ALA A 179 -24.17 -13.47 3.47
C ALA A 179 -25.51 -12.75 3.68
N LYS A 180 -25.81 -12.34 4.91
CA LYS A 180 -27.00 -11.54 5.26
C LYS A 180 -27.01 -10.21 4.51
N ARG A 181 -25.89 -9.47 4.50
CA ARG A 181 -25.77 -8.20 3.75
C ARG A 181 -26.00 -8.38 2.25
N LYS A 182 -25.38 -9.40 1.65
CA LYS A 182 -25.57 -9.73 0.23
C LYS A 182 -27.03 -10.08 -0.09
N ALA A 183 -27.68 -10.87 0.77
CA ALA A 183 -29.10 -11.20 0.62
C ALA A 183 -29.99 -9.95 0.74
N GLN A 184 -29.73 -9.07 1.71
CA GLN A 184 -30.44 -7.80 1.86
C GLN A 184 -30.31 -6.89 0.64
N VAL A 185 -29.10 -6.79 0.05
CA VAL A 185 -28.89 -5.99 -1.17
C VAL A 185 -29.61 -6.60 -2.36
N LYS A 186 -29.58 -7.93 -2.52
CA LYS A 186 -30.35 -8.63 -3.57
C LYS A 186 -31.85 -8.39 -3.42
N PHE A 187 -32.37 -8.47 -2.19
CA PHE A 187 -33.77 -8.20 -1.91
C PHE A 187 -34.14 -6.75 -2.21
N LEU A 188 -33.33 -5.79 -1.74
CA LEU A 188 -33.54 -4.36 -1.99
C LEU A 188 -33.59 -4.04 -3.50
N ARG A 189 -32.72 -4.67 -4.29
CA ARG A 189 -32.69 -4.52 -5.76
C ARG A 189 -33.89 -5.14 -6.48
N ALA A 190 -34.60 -6.07 -5.83
CA ALA A 190 -35.78 -6.71 -6.40
C ALA A 190 -37.08 -5.98 -6.04
N LEU A 191 -37.02 -4.95 -5.19
CA LEU A 191 -38.20 -4.15 -4.81
C LEU A 191 -38.58 -3.16 -5.93
N PRO A 192 -39.88 -2.77 -6.03
CA PRO A 192 -40.30 -1.66 -6.87
C PRO A 192 -39.60 -0.34 -6.47
N ALA A 193 -39.34 0.54 -7.44
CA ALA A 193 -38.55 1.76 -7.27
C ALA A 193 -38.99 2.62 -6.06
N GLY A 194 -40.31 2.86 -5.90
CA GLY A 194 -40.80 3.66 -4.76
C GLY A 194 -40.54 3.06 -3.38
N MET A 195 -40.51 1.73 -3.25
CA MET A 195 -40.18 1.05 -1.99
C MET A 195 -38.68 1.01 -1.75
N GLN A 196 -37.89 0.85 -2.83
CA GLN A 196 -36.45 0.89 -2.78
C GLN A 196 -35.97 2.26 -2.30
N ASP A 197 -36.49 3.35 -2.88
CA ASP A 197 -36.13 4.72 -2.52
C ASP A 197 -36.48 5.02 -1.06
N ALA A 198 -37.68 4.65 -0.60
CA ALA A 198 -38.07 4.82 0.80
C ALA A 198 -37.16 4.04 1.77
N GLN A 199 -36.68 2.85 1.40
CA GLN A 199 -35.73 2.10 2.23
C GLN A 199 -34.31 2.69 2.22
N LEU A 200 -33.87 3.22 1.07
CA LEU A 200 -32.59 3.90 0.95
C LEU A 200 -32.58 5.22 1.72
N GLU A 201 -33.64 6.01 1.60
CA GLU A 201 -33.84 7.26 2.32
C GLU A 201 -33.84 7.04 3.83
N LYS A 202 -34.56 6.03 4.34
CA LYS A 202 -34.52 5.66 5.77
C LYS A 202 -33.11 5.35 6.24
N LYS A 203 -32.32 4.61 5.45
CA LYS A 203 -30.92 4.31 5.78
C LYS A 203 -30.04 5.54 5.72
N TYR A 204 -30.26 6.40 4.72
CA TYR A 204 -29.55 7.66 4.56
C TYR A 204 -29.79 8.58 5.76
N ILE A 205 -31.04 8.80 6.16
CA ILE A 205 -31.42 9.58 7.34
C ILE A 205 -30.84 8.97 8.62
N ALA A 206 -30.83 7.64 8.74
CA ALA A 206 -30.23 6.97 9.90
C ALA A 206 -28.71 7.19 10.00
N ILE A 207 -28.01 7.39 8.89
CA ILE A 207 -26.56 7.65 8.86
C ILE A 207 -26.25 9.14 9.01
N MET A 208 -26.98 10.00 8.30
CA MET A 208 -26.75 11.44 8.24
C MET A 208 -27.48 12.22 9.34
N GLY A 209 -28.27 11.55 10.17
CA GLY A 209 -29.21 12.21 11.08
C GLY A 209 -30.31 12.98 10.34
N THR A 210 -31.34 13.41 11.07
CA THR A 210 -32.44 14.24 10.51
C THR A 210 -31.98 15.64 10.11
N ALA A 211 -30.82 16.09 10.58
CA ALA A 211 -30.21 17.38 10.25
C ALA A 211 -29.32 17.35 9.00
N GLY A 212 -29.16 16.19 8.34
CA GLY A 212 -28.34 16.05 7.13
C GLY A 212 -26.83 16.15 7.37
N ALA A 213 -26.37 16.04 8.62
CA ALA A 213 -24.97 16.07 9.00
C ALA A 213 -24.57 14.73 9.63
N ALA A 214 -23.61 14.04 9.00
CA ALA A 214 -23.05 12.82 9.55
C ALA A 214 -22.49 13.08 10.97
N PRO A 215 -22.67 12.15 11.92
CA PRO A 215 -22.11 12.29 13.25
C PRO A 215 -20.60 12.46 13.19
N GLU A 216 -20.06 13.33 14.04
CA GLU A 216 -18.63 13.63 14.07
C GLU A 216 -17.87 12.39 14.57
N ILE A 217 -17.11 11.77 13.67
CA ILE A 217 -16.28 10.61 13.99
C ILE A 217 -14.88 11.10 14.27
N THR A 218 -14.38 10.89 15.49
CA THR A 218 -12.99 11.21 15.82
C THR A 218 -12.04 10.25 15.11
N PRO A 219 -11.04 10.74 14.35
CA PRO A 219 -10.04 9.89 13.70
C PRO A 219 -9.32 9.00 14.73
N GLY A 220 -9.43 7.68 14.56
CA GLY A 220 -8.84 6.69 15.48
C GLY A 220 -9.66 6.37 16.74
N GLY A 221 -10.88 6.91 16.86
CA GLY A 221 -11.87 6.48 17.84
C GLY A 221 -12.48 5.11 17.50
N VAL A 222 -13.16 4.50 18.47
CA VAL A 222 -13.79 3.17 18.31
C VAL A 222 -14.88 3.22 17.23
N ASP A 223 -15.58 4.34 17.13
CA ASP A 223 -16.63 4.58 16.13
C ASP A 223 -16.08 4.72 14.70
N ALA A 224 -14.81 5.12 14.56
CA ALA A 224 -14.08 5.16 13.28
C ALA A 224 -13.60 3.75 12.84
N ALA A 225 -13.50 2.82 13.79
CA ALA A 225 -13.00 1.46 13.59
C ALA A 225 -14.17 0.48 13.41
N ILE A 226 -14.94 0.63 12.33
CA ILE A 226 -16.15 -0.18 12.03
C ILE A 226 -15.87 -1.70 12.08
N GLY A 227 -14.65 -2.14 11.75
CA GLY A 227 -14.23 -3.55 11.84
C GLY A 227 -13.96 -4.08 13.25
N GLU A 228 -13.76 -3.20 14.23
CA GLU A 228 -13.58 -3.52 15.65
C GLU A 228 -14.89 -3.33 16.45
N GLY A 229 -15.79 -2.45 16.01
CA GLY A 229 -17.09 -2.19 16.62
C GLY A 229 -18.13 -3.32 16.47
N THR A 230 -17.87 -4.32 15.62
CA THR A 230 -18.63 -5.58 15.63
C THR A 230 -18.19 -6.42 16.83
N LYS A 231 -18.64 -6.03 18.03
CA LYS A 231 -18.75 -6.94 19.17
C LYS A 231 -19.55 -8.16 18.69
N ALA A 232 -18.97 -9.35 18.89
CA ALA A 232 -19.57 -10.62 18.51
C ALA A 232 -20.92 -10.85 19.17
#